data_AF-A0A954WHQ9-F1
#
_entry.id   AF-A0A954WHQ9-F1
#
_cell.length_a   1.000
_cell.length_b   1.000
_cell.length_c   1.000
_cell.angle_alpha   90.00
_cell.angle_beta   90.00
_cell.angle_gamma   90.00
#
_symmetry.space_group_name_H-M   'P 1'
#
loop_
_entity.id
_entity.type
_entity.pdbx_description
1 polymer ?
#
loop_
_entity_poly.entity_id
_entity_poly.type
_entity_poly.pdbx_seq_one_letter_code
_entity_poly.pdbx_strand_id
1 'polypeptide(L)'
;MKLPEDVKVESAEAGKKWTATAEVNGSSRQFQLMVAGPRLAVFKTITPDDKHEADTIWVVNMMTELGVSQHNMCSCSVTAVGDILFVNTSNGLDESHINLPAPDAPSFMAMDKNTGEIFWTDKSPTTNILHGQWSSPAVAELGGVPQAIFPGGDGWIYSFKADKGKDGQPELLWKFDANPKETKWILGGRGTRNNIIATPVVYDGLVYVAVGQDPEHGEGDGHLWCIDPNKRGDVSPQL
;
A
#
# COMPACT_ATOMS: atom_id res chain seq x y z
N MET A 1 24.63 -42.11 10.87
CA MET A 1 23.38 -41.79 11.60
C MET A 1 22.24 -41.87 10.59
N LYS A 2 21.17 -42.62 10.88
CA LYS A 2 19.98 -42.68 10.02
C LYS A 2 19.06 -41.53 10.43
N LEU A 3 18.43 -40.87 9.47
CA LEU A 3 17.38 -39.89 9.78
C LEU A 3 16.16 -40.62 10.39
N PRO A 4 15.42 -39.99 11.31
CA PRO A 4 14.13 -40.48 11.77
C PRO A 4 13.17 -40.76 10.61
N GLU A 5 12.26 -41.74 10.75
CA GLU A 5 11.38 -42.20 9.67
C GLU A 5 10.37 -41.15 9.19
N ASP A 6 10.08 -40.18 10.04
CA ASP A 6 9.19 -39.04 9.77
C ASP A 6 9.86 -37.90 9.00
N VAL A 7 11.20 -37.96 8.81
CA VAL A 7 11.93 -37.00 7.98
C VAL A 7 11.87 -37.41 6.52
N LYS A 8 11.24 -36.58 5.69
CA LYS A 8 11.24 -36.73 4.23
C LYS A 8 12.36 -35.90 3.63
N VAL A 9 13.13 -36.46 2.70
CA VAL A 9 14.16 -35.73 1.96
C VAL A 9 13.92 -35.90 0.46
N GLU A 10 13.74 -34.79 -0.22
CA GLU A 10 13.49 -34.72 -1.67
C GLU A 10 14.65 -34.00 -2.35
N SER A 11 15.09 -34.49 -3.51
CA SER A 11 16.19 -33.84 -4.25
C SER A 11 15.62 -32.81 -5.23
N ALA A 12 16.04 -31.56 -5.08
CA ALA A 12 15.74 -30.48 -6.01
C ALA A 12 16.79 -30.40 -7.14
N GLU A 13 18.05 -30.72 -6.84
CA GLU A 13 19.13 -30.88 -7.82
C GLU A 13 20.02 -32.04 -7.35
N ALA A 14 20.08 -33.13 -8.14
CA ALA A 14 20.80 -34.33 -7.75
C ALA A 14 22.26 -34.03 -7.36
N GLY A 15 22.64 -34.43 -6.15
CA GLY A 15 24.01 -34.23 -5.65
C GLY A 15 24.33 -32.81 -5.18
N LYS A 16 23.39 -31.85 -5.27
CA LYS A 16 23.66 -30.45 -4.96
C LYS A 16 22.61 -29.75 -4.11
N LYS A 17 21.33 -30.06 -4.26
CA LYS A 17 20.23 -29.40 -3.53
C LYS A 17 19.17 -30.41 -3.12
N TRP A 18 18.73 -30.28 -1.88
CA TRP A 18 17.67 -31.10 -1.29
C TRP A 18 16.78 -30.26 -0.40
N THR A 19 15.57 -30.72 -0.24
CA THR A 19 14.61 -30.20 0.73
C THR A 19 14.31 -31.30 1.71
N ALA A 20 14.57 -31.05 3.00
CA ALA A 20 14.19 -31.94 4.09
C ALA A 20 12.95 -31.36 4.78
N THR A 21 11.96 -32.21 5.05
CA THR A 21 10.74 -31.85 5.78
C THR A 21 10.56 -32.79 6.97
N ALA A 22 10.25 -32.23 8.14
CA ALA A 22 10.04 -32.97 9.37
C ALA A 22 9.00 -32.27 10.26
N GLU A 23 8.32 -33.02 11.12
CA GLU A 23 7.51 -32.44 12.20
C GLU A 23 8.40 -32.15 13.41
N VAL A 24 8.43 -30.89 13.87
CA VAL A 24 9.22 -30.47 15.04
C VAL A 24 8.33 -29.65 15.95
N ASN A 25 8.15 -30.13 17.19
CA ASN A 25 7.31 -29.49 18.21
C ASN A 25 5.86 -29.21 17.74
N GLY A 26 5.29 -30.11 16.94
CA GLY A 26 3.91 -30.02 16.45
C GLY A 26 3.72 -29.09 15.25
N SER A 27 4.82 -28.70 14.61
CA SER A 27 4.78 -27.91 13.39
C SER A 27 5.66 -28.52 12.30
N SER A 28 5.16 -28.48 11.06
CA SER A 28 5.95 -28.85 9.89
C SER A 28 7.10 -27.87 9.69
N ARG A 29 8.32 -28.40 9.57
CA ARG A 29 9.55 -27.65 9.32
C ARG A 29 10.16 -28.11 8.02
N GLN A 30 10.64 -27.14 7.24
CA GLN A 30 11.34 -27.38 5.99
C GLN A 30 12.74 -26.78 6.07
N PHE A 31 13.73 -27.54 5.60
CA PHE A 31 15.11 -27.13 5.49
C PHE A 31 15.58 -27.31 4.05
N GLN A 32 16.13 -26.26 3.44
CA GLN A 32 16.86 -26.37 2.18
C GLN A 32 18.32 -26.66 2.47
N LEU A 33 18.82 -27.75 1.92
CA LEU A 33 20.22 -28.13 1.99
C LEU A 33 20.85 -27.92 0.62
N MET A 34 22.01 -27.28 0.57
CA MET A 34 22.74 -27.13 -0.68
C MET A 34 24.26 -27.19 -0.51
N VAL A 35 24.93 -27.77 -1.51
CA VAL A 35 26.38 -27.71 -1.62
C VAL A 35 26.77 -26.35 -2.18
N ALA A 36 27.39 -25.51 -1.35
CA ALA A 36 27.90 -24.18 -1.69
C ALA A 36 29.44 -24.23 -1.69
N GLY A 37 30.01 -24.59 -2.84
CA GLY A 37 31.45 -24.83 -2.96
C GLY A 37 31.88 -26.03 -2.09
N PRO A 38 32.85 -25.89 -1.16
CA PRO A 38 33.28 -26.99 -0.29
C PRO A 38 32.38 -27.20 0.94
N ARG A 39 31.30 -26.41 1.10
CA ARG A 39 30.45 -26.43 2.29
C ARG A 39 29.07 -26.99 1.98
N LEU A 40 28.48 -27.67 2.95
CA LEU A 40 27.03 -27.90 3.00
C LEU A 40 26.39 -26.73 3.76
N ALA A 41 25.54 -25.96 3.08
CA ALA A 41 24.72 -24.93 3.69
C ALA A 41 23.32 -25.47 3.96
N VAL A 42 22.74 -25.12 5.11
CA VAL A 42 21.39 -25.52 5.51
C VAL A 42 20.62 -24.27 5.89
N PHE A 43 19.48 -24.05 5.23
CA PHE A 43 18.59 -22.92 5.44
C PHE A 43 17.26 -23.43 5.95
N LYS A 44 16.78 -22.90 7.07
CA LYS A 44 15.43 -23.17 7.58
C LYS A 44 14.44 -22.28 6.85
N THR A 45 13.39 -22.85 6.29
CA THR A 45 12.25 -22.07 5.79
C THR A 45 11.45 -21.59 7.00
N ILE A 46 11.39 -20.27 7.21
CA ILE A 46 10.63 -19.67 8.30
C ILE A 46 9.14 -19.69 7.96
N THR A 47 8.30 -20.00 8.95
CA THR A 47 6.85 -20.11 8.85
C THR A 47 6.18 -19.25 9.93
N PRO A 48 4.84 -19.02 9.89
CA PRO A 48 4.13 -18.33 10.97
C PRO A 48 4.28 -18.98 12.36
N ASP A 49 4.68 -20.27 12.44
CA ASP A 49 4.92 -20.97 13.71
C ASP A 49 6.26 -20.57 14.37
N ASP A 50 7.14 -19.90 13.61
CA ASP A 50 8.47 -19.50 14.06
C ASP A 50 8.44 -18.12 14.73
N LYS A 51 7.82 -18.07 15.91
CA LYS A 51 7.48 -16.84 16.65
C LYS A 51 8.66 -15.93 17.06
N HIS A 52 9.89 -16.38 16.86
CA HIS A 52 11.12 -15.66 17.26
C HIS A 52 12.12 -15.46 16.12
N GLU A 53 11.75 -15.80 14.88
CA GLU A 53 12.64 -15.74 13.72
C GLU A 53 12.39 -14.52 12.83
N ALA A 54 11.50 -13.61 13.26
CA ALA A 54 11.28 -12.36 12.55
C ALA A 54 12.41 -11.37 12.88
N ASP A 55 13.08 -10.87 11.84
CA ASP A 55 14.10 -9.83 11.94
C ASP A 55 13.71 -8.61 11.09
N THR A 56 14.22 -7.45 11.46
CA THR A 56 14.02 -6.21 10.69
C THR A 56 15.06 -6.14 9.58
N ILE A 57 14.64 -6.37 8.34
CA ILE A 57 15.54 -6.37 7.18
C ILE A 57 15.87 -4.94 6.73
N TRP A 58 14.90 -4.03 6.82
CA TRP A 58 15.04 -2.62 6.51
C TRP A 58 13.99 -1.80 7.24
N VAL A 59 14.23 -0.48 7.35
CA VAL A 59 13.31 0.52 7.91
C VAL A 59 13.37 1.75 7.02
N VAL A 60 12.21 2.31 6.69
CA VAL A 60 12.10 3.61 6.03
C VAL A 60 11.34 4.55 6.97
N ASN A 61 12.00 5.62 7.40
CA ASN A 61 11.39 6.62 8.28
C ASN A 61 10.83 7.78 7.46
N MET A 62 9.56 7.69 7.07
CA MET A 62 8.89 8.71 6.24
C MET A 62 8.87 10.11 6.87
N MET A 63 8.92 10.23 8.20
CA MET A 63 8.93 11.54 8.86
C MET A 63 10.28 12.23 8.71
N THR A 64 11.38 11.53 8.99
CA THR A 64 12.72 12.13 8.93
C THR A 64 13.31 12.14 7.53
N GLU A 65 13.01 11.13 6.71
CA GLU A 65 13.58 11.00 5.36
C GLU A 65 12.74 11.74 4.30
N LEU A 66 11.42 11.81 4.46
CA LEU A 66 10.50 12.42 3.49
C LEU A 66 9.79 13.67 4.01
N GLY A 67 10.01 14.04 5.28
CA GLY A 67 9.39 15.21 5.90
C GLY A 67 7.89 15.06 6.17
N VAL A 68 7.34 13.84 6.11
CA VAL A 68 5.90 13.59 6.29
C VAL A 68 5.46 13.99 7.70
N SER A 69 4.34 14.72 7.79
CA SER A 69 3.70 15.06 9.06
C SER A 69 2.33 14.40 9.11
N GLN A 70 2.21 13.35 9.92
CA GLN A 70 1.00 12.54 9.97
C GLN A 70 -0.08 13.23 10.80
N HIS A 71 -1.32 13.17 10.32
CA HIS A 71 -2.46 13.68 11.07
C HIS A 71 -3.27 12.53 11.69
N ASN A 72 -3.53 12.64 13.00
CA ASN A 72 -4.25 11.68 13.87
C ASN A 72 -3.67 10.25 13.94
N MET A 73 -3.48 9.57 12.82
CA MET A 73 -2.97 8.20 12.73
C MET A 73 -2.28 7.96 11.37
N CYS A 74 -1.21 7.16 11.35
CA CYS A 74 -0.80 6.50 10.11
C CYS A 74 -1.75 5.34 9.81
N SER A 75 -2.50 5.43 8.71
CA SER A 75 -3.42 4.38 8.28
C SER A 75 -3.13 4.01 6.84
N CYS A 76 -2.47 2.86 6.67
CA CYS A 76 -2.21 2.26 5.38
C CYS A 76 -1.99 0.76 5.55
N SER A 77 -2.91 -0.05 5.04
CA SER A 77 -2.61 -1.43 4.69
C SER A 77 -1.74 -1.41 3.44
N VAL A 78 -0.42 -1.54 3.64
CA VAL A 78 0.55 -1.53 2.54
C VAL A 78 0.17 -2.60 1.52
N THR A 79 -0.04 -2.17 0.27
CA THR A 79 -0.46 -3.08 -0.80
C THR A 79 0.74 -3.43 -1.66
N ALA A 80 0.90 -4.71 -1.97
CA ALA A 80 2.04 -5.23 -2.73
C ALA A 80 1.61 -5.79 -4.09
N VAL A 81 2.40 -5.53 -5.13
CA VAL A 81 2.33 -6.26 -6.40
C VAL A 81 3.74 -6.67 -6.81
N GLY A 82 3.97 -7.99 -6.86
CA GLY A 82 5.31 -8.54 -7.00
C GLY A 82 6.22 -8.04 -5.88
N ASP A 83 7.31 -7.37 -6.26
CA ASP A 83 8.30 -6.79 -5.37
C ASP A 83 8.09 -5.28 -5.09
N ILE A 84 6.97 -4.70 -5.54
CA ILE A 84 6.66 -3.28 -5.32
C ILE A 84 5.64 -3.17 -4.19
N LEU A 85 5.92 -2.33 -3.20
CA LEU A 85 4.99 -1.90 -2.17
C LEU A 85 4.45 -0.51 -2.51
N PHE A 86 3.16 -0.29 -2.32
CA PHE A 86 2.49 1.00 -2.47
C PHE A 86 1.98 1.48 -1.10
N VAL A 87 2.33 2.71 -0.74
CA VAL A 87 2.17 3.24 0.61
C VAL A 87 1.53 4.62 0.58
N ASN A 88 0.42 4.78 1.29
CA ASN A 88 -0.11 6.08 1.70
C ASN A 88 0.69 6.56 2.91
N THR A 89 1.24 7.78 2.85
CA THR A 89 2.13 8.31 3.89
C THR A 89 1.39 8.86 5.10
N SER A 90 0.08 9.09 4.96
CA SER A 90 -0.78 9.76 5.93
C SER A 90 -0.42 11.22 6.23
N ASN A 91 0.28 11.90 5.31
CA ASN A 91 0.54 13.34 5.43
C ASN A 91 -0.77 14.13 5.61
N GLY A 92 -0.80 15.10 6.51
CA GLY A 92 -2.03 15.81 6.85
C GLY A 92 -1.81 17.08 7.66
N LEU A 93 -2.91 17.67 8.12
CA LEU A 93 -2.90 18.91 8.90
C LEU A 93 -2.29 18.72 10.29
N ASP A 94 -1.99 19.83 10.97
CA ASP A 94 -1.64 19.83 12.39
C ASP A 94 -2.87 19.69 13.30
N GLU A 95 -2.62 19.65 14.61
CA GLU A 95 -3.65 19.59 15.67
C GLU A 95 -4.64 20.77 15.66
N SER A 96 -4.34 21.86 14.96
CA SER A 96 -5.28 22.98 14.79
C SER A 96 -6.31 22.71 13.69
N HIS A 97 -6.08 21.69 12.85
CA HIS A 97 -6.88 21.33 11.69
C HIS A 97 -6.96 22.45 10.64
N ILE A 98 -5.94 23.33 10.61
CA ILE A 98 -5.89 24.50 9.73
C ILE A 98 -4.60 24.50 8.92
N ASN A 99 -3.43 24.25 9.55
CA ASN A 99 -2.16 24.33 8.85
C ASN A 99 -1.72 22.96 8.35
N LEU A 100 -1.15 22.92 7.15
CA LEU A 100 -0.45 21.75 6.62
C LEU A 100 1.05 21.90 6.91
N PRO A 101 1.64 21.15 7.87
CA PRO A 101 3.04 21.36 8.27
C PRO A 101 4.04 21.00 7.18
N ALA A 102 3.70 20.02 6.35
CA ALA A 102 4.58 19.44 5.34
C ALA A 102 3.94 19.49 3.94
N PRO A 103 3.77 20.69 3.34
CA PRO A 103 3.05 20.86 2.07
C PRO A 103 3.77 20.26 0.86
N ASP A 104 5.08 20.05 0.98
CA ASP A 104 5.92 19.46 -0.06
C ASP A 104 6.22 17.97 0.17
N ALA A 105 5.79 17.40 1.31
CA ALA A 105 5.98 15.99 1.59
C ALA A 105 5.08 15.12 0.71
N PRO A 106 5.52 13.90 0.37
CA PRO A 106 4.72 13.01 -0.45
C PRO A 106 3.52 12.46 0.32
N SER A 107 2.46 12.18 -0.42
CA SER A 107 1.21 11.58 0.05
C SER A 107 1.10 10.10 -0.35
N PHE A 108 1.77 9.72 -1.44
CA PHE A 108 1.79 8.35 -1.95
C PHE A 108 3.20 7.99 -2.47
N MET A 109 3.58 6.72 -2.35
CA MET A 109 4.89 6.26 -2.81
C MET A 109 4.89 4.79 -3.22
N ALA A 110 5.84 4.43 -4.07
CA ALA A 110 6.19 3.05 -4.36
C ALA A 110 7.63 2.74 -3.96
N MET A 111 7.85 1.56 -3.40
CA MET A 111 9.16 1.14 -2.89
C MET A 111 9.43 -0.36 -3.11
N ASP A 112 10.70 -0.73 -3.11
CA ASP A 112 11.14 -2.11 -3.21
C ASP A 112 10.89 -2.87 -1.91
N LYS A 113 10.13 -3.96 -1.98
CA LYS A 113 9.77 -4.81 -0.85
C LYS A 113 10.99 -5.46 -0.19
N ASN A 114 12.06 -5.68 -0.94
CA ASN A 114 13.23 -6.44 -0.48
C ASN A 114 14.32 -5.53 0.09
N THR A 115 14.43 -4.29 -0.38
CA THR A 115 15.51 -3.37 0.02
C THR A 115 15.04 -2.14 0.80
N GLY A 116 13.76 -1.77 0.69
CA GLY A 116 13.25 -0.51 1.23
C GLY A 116 13.55 0.71 0.34
N GLU A 117 14.18 0.53 -0.83
CA GLU A 117 14.47 1.63 -1.76
C GLU A 117 13.18 2.24 -2.32
N ILE A 118 13.08 3.56 -2.32
CA ILE A 118 11.94 4.28 -2.87
C ILE A 118 12.12 4.44 -4.38
N PHE A 119 11.18 3.88 -5.16
CA PHE A 119 11.19 4.03 -6.62
C PHE A 119 10.69 5.41 -7.04
N TRP A 120 9.59 5.86 -6.44
CA TRP A 120 8.99 7.16 -6.72
C TRP A 120 8.11 7.62 -5.57
N THR A 121 7.86 8.93 -5.55
CA THR A 121 6.89 9.55 -4.66
C THR A 121 5.94 10.44 -5.46
N ASP A 122 4.72 10.59 -4.95
CA ASP A 122 3.73 11.53 -5.45
C ASP A 122 3.22 12.39 -4.29
N LYS A 123 3.03 13.68 -4.58
CA LYS A 123 2.57 14.66 -3.60
C LYS A 123 1.12 15.07 -3.79
N SER A 124 0.36 14.42 -4.67
CA SER A 124 -1.07 14.73 -4.82
C SER A 124 -1.78 14.42 -3.49
N PRO A 125 -2.60 15.31 -2.95
CA PRO A 125 -3.20 16.48 -3.60
C PRO A 125 -2.54 17.83 -3.22
N THR A 126 -1.28 17.79 -2.79
CA THR A 126 -0.46 18.89 -2.28
C THR A 126 -1.10 19.58 -1.09
N THR A 127 -1.45 20.85 -1.23
CA THR A 127 -2.04 21.66 -0.17
C THR A 127 -3.56 21.51 -0.07
N ASN A 128 -4.18 20.68 -0.90
CA ASN A 128 -5.64 20.47 -0.91
C ASN A 128 -6.12 19.37 0.06
N ILE A 129 -5.24 18.87 0.93
CA ILE A 129 -5.61 17.90 1.96
C ILE A 129 -6.66 18.55 2.88
N LEU A 130 -7.83 17.92 2.98
CA LEU A 130 -8.96 18.43 3.77
C LEU A 130 -8.68 18.32 5.26
N HIS A 131 -8.14 17.19 5.69
CA HIS A 131 -7.83 16.91 7.09
C HIS A 131 -6.61 15.99 7.23
N GLY A 132 -6.72 14.76 6.74
CA GLY A 132 -5.61 13.80 6.68
C GLY A 132 -5.84 12.76 5.59
N GLN A 133 -4.98 11.74 5.57
CA GLN A 133 -4.97 10.72 4.51
C GLN A 133 -4.90 9.33 5.13
N TRP A 134 -6.04 8.62 5.16
CA TRP A 134 -6.17 7.39 5.94
C TRP A 134 -6.65 6.17 5.17
N SER A 135 -6.99 6.33 3.90
CA SER A 135 -7.36 5.18 3.08
C SER A 135 -6.13 4.41 2.64
N SER A 136 -6.25 3.08 2.68
CA SER A 136 -5.28 2.20 2.02
C SER A 136 -5.44 2.29 0.51
N PRO A 137 -4.35 2.13 -0.27
CA PRO A 137 -4.45 1.98 -1.71
C PRO A 137 -5.04 0.62 -2.08
N ALA A 138 -5.47 0.49 -3.33
CA ALA A 138 -5.77 -0.79 -3.96
C ALA A 138 -4.93 -0.96 -5.22
N VAL A 139 -4.62 -2.19 -5.61
CA VAL A 139 -3.87 -2.44 -6.86
C VAL A 139 -4.55 -3.57 -7.62
N ALA A 140 -4.74 -3.39 -8.92
CA ALA A 140 -5.31 -4.40 -9.81
C ALA A 140 -4.87 -4.22 -11.25
N GLU A 141 -4.94 -5.29 -12.04
CA GLU A 141 -4.86 -5.19 -13.50
C GLU A 141 -6.22 -4.80 -14.07
N LEU A 142 -6.29 -3.64 -14.71
CA LEU A 142 -7.51 -3.00 -15.18
C LEU A 142 -7.31 -2.56 -16.65
N GLY A 143 -8.04 -3.19 -17.57
CA GLY A 143 -7.88 -2.97 -19.00
C GLY A 143 -6.50 -3.40 -19.52
N GLY A 144 -5.90 -4.43 -18.92
CA GLY A 144 -4.53 -4.89 -19.24
C GLY A 144 -3.42 -3.97 -18.74
N VAL A 145 -3.74 -2.99 -17.89
CA VAL A 145 -2.77 -2.09 -17.26
C VAL A 145 -2.79 -2.34 -15.75
N PRO A 146 -1.64 -2.62 -15.10
CA PRO A 146 -1.58 -2.67 -13.65
C PRO A 146 -1.71 -1.24 -13.09
N GLN A 147 -2.68 -1.01 -12.23
CA GLN A 147 -3.03 0.31 -11.69
C GLN A 147 -2.99 0.32 -10.17
N ALA A 148 -2.29 1.28 -9.58
CA ALA A 148 -2.29 1.59 -8.15
C ALA A 148 -3.27 2.74 -7.89
N ILE A 149 -4.37 2.41 -7.22
CA ILE A 149 -5.48 3.30 -6.92
C ILE A 149 -5.26 3.90 -5.54
N PHE A 150 -5.08 5.21 -5.50
CA PHE A 150 -4.78 6.00 -4.32
C PHE A 150 -5.90 6.99 -4.01
N PRO A 151 -6.57 6.86 -2.86
CA PRO A 151 -7.50 7.88 -2.39
C PRO A 151 -6.76 9.02 -1.69
N GLY A 152 -6.79 10.20 -2.31
CA GLY A 152 -6.19 11.42 -1.79
C GLY A 152 -7.00 12.02 -0.63
N GLY A 153 -6.30 12.81 0.19
CA GLY A 153 -6.90 13.53 1.32
C GLY A 153 -7.78 14.71 0.93
N ASP A 154 -7.93 14.97 -0.36
CA ASP A 154 -8.76 16.02 -0.97
C ASP A 154 -10.15 15.51 -1.38
N GLY A 155 -10.43 14.21 -1.19
CA GLY A 155 -11.63 13.56 -1.68
C GLY A 155 -11.58 13.16 -3.15
N TRP A 156 -10.37 13.10 -3.74
CA TRP A 156 -10.14 12.58 -5.09
C TRP A 156 -9.54 11.18 -5.04
N ILE A 157 -9.82 10.41 -6.09
CA ILE A 157 -9.12 9.17 -6.40
C ILE A 157 -8.11 9.45 -7.50
N TYR A 158 -6.90 8.94 -7.32
CA TYR A 158 -5.81 8.98 -8.27
C TYR A 158 -5.46 7.55 -8.67
N SER A 159 -5.29 7.29 -9.96
CA SER A 159 -4.79 6.00 -10.44
C SER A 159 -3.46 6.20 -11.11
N PHE A 160 -2.43 5.57 -10.56
CA PHE A 160 -1.10 5.53 -11.14
C PHE A 160 -0.85 4.19 -11.79
N LYS A 161 0.03 4.15 -12.78
CA LYS A 161 0.56 2.88 -13.26
C LYS A 161 1.33 2.20 -12.12
N ALA A 162 1.01 0.95 -11.83
CA ALA A 162 1.62 0.17 -10.76
C ALA A 162 2.97 -0.42 -11.22
N ASP A 163 3.95 0.44 -11.44
CA ASP A 163 5.32 0.08 -11.80
C ASP A 163 6.35 0.92 -11.01
N LYS A 164 7.63 0.81 -11.39
CA LYS A 164 8.73 1.55 -10.76
C LYS A 164 8.82 3.01 -11.21
N GLY A 165 7.85 3.50 -11.98
CA GLY A 165 7.86 4.85 -12.53
C GLY A 165 9.08 5.10 -13.42
N LYS A 166 9.38 6.37 -13.61
CA LYS A 166 10.56 6.84 -14.35
C LYS A 166 11.12 8.08 -13.68
N ASP A 167 12.44 8.12 -13.48
CA ASP A 167 13.16 9.27 -12.92
C ASP A 167 12.57 9.75 -11.57
N GLY A 168 12.16 8.81 -10.72
CA GLY A 168 11.57 9.10 -9.40
C GLY A 168 10.11 9.54 -9.43
N GLN A 169 9.44 9.45 -10.59
CA GLN A 169 8.06 9.93 -10.77
C GLN A 169 7.13 8.80 -11.24
N PRO A 170 5.89 8.73 -10.71
CA PRO A 170 4.88 7.82 -11.24
C PRO A 170 4.21 8.36 -12.52
N GLU A 171 3.57 7.46 -13.26
CA GLU A 171 2.67 7.82 -14.36
C GLU A 171 1.22 7.89 -13.85
N LEU A 172 0.64 9.10 -13.76
CA LEU A 172 -0.78 9.27 -13.47
C LEU A 172 -1.61 8.88 -14.71
N LEU A 173 -2.50 7.91 -14.55
CA LEU A 173 -3.38 7.40 -15.60
C LEU A 173 -4.70 8.16 -15.64
N TRP A 174 -5.37 8.27 -14.50
CA TRP A 174 -6.62 9.02 -14.36
C TRP A 174 -6.82 9.52 -12.94
N LYS A 175 -7.73 10.48 -12.79
CA LYS A 175 -8.19 10.97 -11.49
C LYS A 175 -9.69 11.24 -11.50
N PHE A 176 -10.32 11.13 -10.34
CA PHE A 176 -11.77 11.24 -10.19
C PHE A 176 -12.10 11.97 -8.87
N ASP A 177 -12.76 13.12 -8.97
CA ASP A 177 -13.31 13.80 -7.80
C ASP A 177 -14.53 13.04 -7.31
N ALA A 178 -14.46 12.50 -6.10
CA ALA A 178 -15.52 11.67 -5.56
C ALA A 178 -16.62 12.51 -4.88
N ASN A 179 -16.52 13.84 -4.99
CA ASN A 179 -17.47 14.80 -4.44
C ASN A 179 -18.15 15.60 -5.57
N PRO A 180 -19.44 15.95 -5.42
CA PRO A 180 -20.09 16.92 -6.30
C PRO A 180 -19.35 18.26 -6.32
N LYS A 181 -19.38 18.96 -7.46
CA LYS A 181 -18.49 20.11 -7.72
C LYS A 181 -18.80 21.34 -6.88
N GLU A 182 -20.03 21.47 -6.42
CA GLU A 182 -20.51 22.54 -5.55
C GLU A 182 -20.24 22.31 -4.06
N THR A 183 -19.75 21.12 -3.70
CA THR A 183 -19.45 20.80 -2.30
C THR A 183 -18.36 21.67 -1.72
N LYS A 184 -18.45 21.95 -0.42
CA LYS A 184 -17.48 22.79 0.30
C LYS A 184 -16.95 22.07 1.51
N TRP A 185 -15.64 22.16 1.69
CA TRP A 185 -15.02 21.80 2.97
C TRP A 185 -15.26 22.93 3.97
N ILE A 186 -15.86 22.59 5.11
CA ILE A 186 -16.03 23.49 6.25
C ILE A 186 -15.71 22.68 7.50
N LEU A 187 -14.69 23.15 8.23
CA LEU A 187 -14.20 22.49 9.44
C LEU A 187 -15.32 22.23 10.46
N GLY A 188 -15.22 21.12 11.18
CA GLY A 188 -16.18 20.74 12.22
C GLY A 188 -17.50 20.19 11.66
N GLY A 189 -17.46 19.50 10.52
CA GLY A 189 -18.60 18.73 10.00
C GLY A 189 -19.71 19.53 9.35
N ARG A 190 -19.53 20.84 9.17
CA ARG A 190 -20.57 21.72 8.59
C ARG A 190 -20.51 21.79 7.07
N GLY A 191 -19.50 21.17 6.46
CA GLY A 191 -19.28 21.12 5.02
C GLY A 191 -19.99 19.94 4.38
N THR A 192 -20.05 19.97 3.06
CA THR A 192 -20.62 18.90 2.22
C THR A 192 -19.56 18.17 1.40
N ARG A 193 -18.31 18.65 1.42
CA ARG A 193 -17.18 17.95 0.82
C ARG A 193 -16.63 16.94 1.81
N ASN A 194 -16.41 15.73 1.34
CA ASN A 194 -16.09 14.56 2.15
C ASN A 194 -14.73 13.95 1.80
N ASN A 195 -14.24 13.16 2.75
CA ASN A 195 -13.00 12.40 2.65
C ASN A 195 -13.26 11.04 1.99
N ILE A 196 -12.16 10.33 1.72
CA ILE A 196 -12.19 8.92 1.35
C ILE A 196 -11.35 8.18 2.37
N ILE A 197 -12.01 7.46 3.27
CA ILE A 197 -11.37 6.69 4.35
C ILE A 197 -11.38 5.21 4.04
N ALA A 198 -12.45 4.74 3.38
CA ALA A 198 -12.58 3.35 2.99
C ALA A 198 -11.63 3.00 1.84
N THR A 199 -11.02 1.82 1.93
CA THR A 199 -10.17 1.29 0.86
C THR A 199 -11.02 1.03 -0.39
N PRO A 200 -10.59 1.47 -1.59
CA PRO A 200 -11.26 1.16 -2.84
C PRO A 200 -11.34 -0.34 -3.05
N VAL A 201 -12.47 -0.81 -3.58
CA VAL A 201 -12.65 -2.23 -3.91
C VAL A 201 -12.68 -2.39 -5.41
N VAL A 202 -11.88 -3.30 -5.93
CA VAL A 202 -11.90 -3.68 -7.35
C VAL A 202 -12.73 -4.93 -7.52
N TYR A 203 -13.73 -4.87 -8.39
CA TYR A 203 -14.57 -6.01 -8.72
C TYR A 203 -15.07 -5.90 -10.15
N ASP A 204 -15.04 -7.02 -10.89
CA ASP A 204 -15.49 -7.12 -12.29
C ASP A 204 -14.93 -6.02 -13.22
N GLY A 205 -13.64 -5.71 -13.07
CA GLY A 205 -12.95 -4.69 -13.87
C GLY A 205 -13.34 -3.24 -13.56
N LEU A 206 -14.11 -3.01 -12.49
CA LEU A 206 -14.57 -1.69 -12.04
C LEU A 206 -13.99 -1.35 -10.66
N VAL A 207 -13.91 -0.05 -10.36
CA VAL A 207 -13.42 0.46 -9.07
C VAL A 207 -14.58 1.05 -8.27
N TYR A 208 -14.79 0.54 -7.07
CA TYR A 208 -15.83 0.97 -6.15
C TYR A 208 -15.25 1.78 -5.01
N VAL A 209 -15.83 2.95 -4.74
CA VAL A 209 -15.31 3.90 -3.76
C VAL A 209 -16.44 4.43 -2.90
N ALA A 210 -16.35 4.20 -1.59
CA ALA A 210 -17.23 4.81 -0.60
C ALA A 210 -16.60 6.11 -0.09
N VAL A 211 -17.36 7.20 -0.22
CA VAL A 211 -17.00 8.55 0.20
C VAL A 211 -17.85 8.88 1.42
N GLY A 212 -17.23 9.49 2.44
CA GLY A 212 -17.94 9.80 3.67
C GLY A 212 -17.19 10.80 4.54
N GLN A 213 -17.90 11.26 5.57
CA GLN A 213 -17.36 12.23 6.49
C GLN A 213 -16.33 11.57 7.41
N ASP A 214 -15.34 12.37 7.80
CA ASP A 214 -14.46 12.00 8.90
C ASP A 214 -15.27 11.77 10.19
N PRO A 215 -15.14 10.60 10.86
CA PRO A 215 -15.81 10.34 12.12
C PRO A 215 -15.60 11.42 13.21
N GLU A 216 -14.46 12.12 13.24
CA GLU A 216 -14.25 13.24 14.18
C GLU A 216 -15.13 14.46 13.89
N HIS A 217 -15.61 14.57 12.66
CA HIS A 217 -16.49 15.64 12.19
C HIS A 217 -17.98 15.25 12.17
N GLY A 218 -18.32 14.05 12.66
CA GLY A 218 -19.70 13.60 12.79
C GLY A 218 -20.33 13.09 11.49
N GLU A 219 -21.66 13.17 11.41
CA GLU A 219 -22.42 12.68 10.25
C GLU A 219 -22.30 13.64 9.05
N GLY A 220 -22.35 13.08 7.85
CA GLY A 220 -22.34 13.84 6.59
C GLY A 220 -22.80 12.99 5.42
N ASP A 221 -23.03 13.64 4.29
CA ASP A 221 -23.54 12.97 3.09
C ASP A 221 -22.53 11.96 2.54
N GLY A 222 -22.96 10.71 2.35
CA GLY A 222 -22.13 9.65 1.77
C GLY A 222 -22.41 9.44 0.29
N HIS A 223 -21.40 9.02 -0.46
CA HIS A 223 -21.54 8.61 -1.86
C HIS A 223 -20.89 7.24 -2.08
N LEU A 224 -21.46 6.44 -2.98
CA LEU A 224 -20.82 5.23 -3.48
C LEU A 224 -20.65 5.36 -4.98
N TRP A 225 -19.40 5.36 -5.43
CA TRP A 225 -19.04 5.43 -6.83
C TRP A 225 -18.72 4.06 -7.41
N CYS A 226 -19.10 3.86 -8.66
CA CYS A 226 -18.61 2.80 -9.52
C CYS A 226 -17.92 3.47 -10.72
N ILE A 227 -16.62 3.31 -10.80
CA ILE A 227 -15.74 4.07 -11.71
C ILE A 227 -15.20 3.10 -12.76
N ASP A 228 -15.27 3.52 -14.02
CA ASP A 228 -14.59 2.85 -15.14
C ASP A 228 -13.10 3.26 -15.18
N PRO A 229 -12.17 2.35 -14.85
CA PRO A 229 -10.74 2.65 -14.73
C PRO A 229 -10.00 2.65 -16.07
N ASN A 230 -10.69 2.43 -17.19
CA ASN A 230 -10.08 2.37 -18.52
C ASN A 230 -9.96 3.74 -19.17
N LYS A 231 -10.62 4.75 -18.62
CA LYS A 231 -10.48 6.14 -19.06
C LYS A 231 -9.13 6.74 -18.62
N ARG A 232 -8.79 7.92 -19.14
CA ARG A 232 -7.52 8.62 -18.87
C ARG A 232 -7.76 10.10 -18.60
N GLY A 233 -6.88 10.71 -17.80
CA GLY A 233 -6.99 12.11 -17.39
C GLY A 233 -8.02 12.33 -16.27
N ASP A 234 -8.63 13.51 -16.23
CA ASP A 234 -9.73 13.78 -15.30
C ASP A 234 -11.02 13.14 -15.82
N VAL A 235 -11.53 12.16 -15.08
CA VAL A 235 -12.70 11.35 -15.45
C VAL A 235 -13.88 11.61 -14.53
N SER A 236 -13.82 12.71 -13.76
CA SER A 236 -14.88 13.14 -12.85
C SER A 236 -16.19 13.41 -13.60
N PRO A 237 -17.35 13.15 -12.98
CA PRO A 237 -18.61 13.66 -13.49
C PRO A 237 -18.61 15.21 -13.47
N GLN A 238 -19.40 15.81 -14.35
CA GLN A 238 -19.66 17.26 -14.33
C GLN A 238 -20.73 17.65 -13.30
N LEU A 239 -21.32 16.67 -12.63
CA LEU A 239 -22.31 16.85 -11.58
C LEU A 239 -21.62 17.30 -10.30
#